data_AF-A0A9P5K6S9-F1
#
_entry.id   AF-A0A9P5K6S9-F1
#
_cell.length_a   1.000
_cell.length_b   1.000
_cell.length_c   1.000
_cell.angle_alpha   90.00
_cell.angle_beta   90.00
_cell.angle_gamma   90.00
#
_symmetry.space_group_name_H-M   'P 1'
#
loop_
_entity.id
_entity.type
_entity.pdbx_description
1 polymer ?
#
loop_
_entity_poly.entity_id
_entity_poly.type
_entity_poly.pdbx_seq_one_letter_code
_entity_poly.pdbx_strand_id
1 'polypeptide(L)'
;MAAKTSKVERTTIAGSIEIPRILNGLWQLAGGHDQDVDIAAAAKAMKPLIDAGLDAFDMADHYGPAELVLGEHTRTTTDRPVTAFTKWCPPETGDKSFATAEAAVDRALERMGAAQIALMQYHVWDYTDDTYLVNLAHLRTLQQRGKIAHVGLTNVNTAHLEMLLDSGYEVVSNQVSVSVVDLRVVKGRMGRVCEDRGVGLLAYGTLLGGFLSERWVGVEEPKEEGLNWSLRKYLRFIQVAGGWEGFQGVLGAVAGVARKHGVSVAAVAMRWVLDVPAVKAVIIGARLSERSWEYAQKNIEALAFKLDEEDRAAIAKAQEGLKDIPGDCGDEYRRPPFMTASGDLSDHIKESNEMQKVEEAIAMGKRVEFHSGSKWEPICGYSRAVRFGNIIRVSGTTANAPQELQGQLGVVGGKSAKSQAVAALDIIERAVRRLGGSMADVVRTRVMLQREEDVEGVSAAHGWIFNCRGIWPANTTTTAGLIGDEVLVEIEAEAVVGSGKSVVAIS
;
A
#
# COMPACT_ATOMS: atom_id res chain seq x y z
N MET A 1 -17.91 35.46 -23.01
CA MET A 1 -18.77 35.17 -21.85
C MET A 1 -18.00 34.21 -20.95
N ALA A 2 -17.53 34.68 -19.80
CA ALA A 2 -16.83 33.83 -18.84
C ALA A 2 -17.85 32.83 -18.27
N ALA A 3 -17.69 31.55 -18.61
CA ALA A 3 -18.46 30.48 -17.97
C ALA A 3 -18.23 30.61 -16.45
N LYS A 4 -19.31 30.69 -15.68
CA LYS A 4 -19.26 30.49 -14.22
C LYS A 4 -18.63 29.11 -14.02
N THR A 5 -17.34 29.06 -13.67
CA THR A 5 -16.66 27.83 -13.30
C THR A 5 -17.38 27.28 -12.08
N SER A 6 -18.14 26.20 -12.23
CA SER A 6 -18.65 25.49 -11.07
C SER A 6 -17.44 25.06 -10.25
N LYS A 7 -17.39 25.49 -8.99
CA LYS A 7 -16.26 25.24 -8.09
C LYS A 7 -16.01 23.74 -8.01
N VAL A 8 -14.82 23.28 -8.42
CA VAL A 8 -14.37 21.88 -8.32
C VAL A 8 -14.59 21.37 -6.90
N GLU A 9 -15.11 20.15 -6.76
CA GLU A 9 -15.30 19.50 -5.46
C GLU A 9 -13.94 19.35 -4.74
N ARG A 10 -13.85 19.82 -3.49
CA ARG A 10 -12.63 19.80 -2.67
C ARG A 10 -12.86 19.03 -1.37
N THR A 11 -11.77 18.58 -0.76
CA THR A 11 -11.74 17.95 0.56
C THR A 11 -10.51 18.40 1.33
N THR A 12 -10.48 18.10 2.62
CA THR A 12 -9.32 18.35 3.49
C THR A 12 -8.73 17.03 3.98
N ILE A 13 -7.40 16.92 3.97
CA ILE A 13 -6.62 15.88 4.66
C ILE A 13 -5.97 16.51 5.89
N ALA A 14 -5.94 15.78 7.01
CA ALA A 14 -5.31 16.23 8.26
C ALA A 14 -5.80 17.60 8.78
N GLY A 15 -7.03 18.01 8.44
CA GLY A 15 -7.61 19.30 8.81
C GLY A 15 -6.89 20.54 8.24
N SER A 16 -5.85 20.38 7.42
CA SER A 16 -4.96 21.48 7.01
C SER A 16 -4.55 21.46 5.53
N ILE A 17 -4.64 20.32 4.84
CA ILE A 17 -4.33 20.22 3.41
C ILE A 17 -5.63 20.22 2.62
N GLU A 18 -5.99 21.32 1.97
CA GLU A 18 -7.16 21.39 1.08
C GLU A 18 -6.80 21.04 -0.37
N ILE A 19 -7.42 19.99 -0.91
CA ILE A 19 -7.18 19.49 -2.27
C ILE A 19 -8.47 19.35 -3.08
N PRO A 20 -8.41 19.44 -4.42
CA PRO A 20 -9.46 18.91 -5.27
C PRO A 20 -9.58 17.40 -5.05
N ARG A 21 -10.78 16.85 -5.23
CA ARG A 21 -11.00 15.40 -5.11
C ARG A 21 -10.41 14.58 -6.25
N ILE A 22 -9.75 15.22 -7.22
CA ILE A 22 -8.96 14.56 -8.27
C ILE A 22 -7.56 15.15 -8.25
N LEU A 23 -6.56 14.30 -8.03
CA LEU A 23 -5.13 14.63 -8.12
C LEU A 23 -4.62 14.24 -9.50
N ASN A 24 -3.74 15.08 -10.05
CA ASN A 24 -3.04 14.78 -11.27
C ASN A 24 -1.81 13.92 -10.95
N GLY A 25 -1.88 12.63 -11.28
CA GLY A 25 -0.77 11.70 -11.13
C GLY A 25 0.26 11.87 -12.24
N LEU A 26 1.52 12.14 -11.88
CA LEU A 26 2.60 12.40 -12.84
C LEU A 26 3.47 11.17 -13.17
N TRP A 27 3.01 9.97 -12.80
CA TRP A 27 3.70 8.69 -13.09
C TRP A 27 4.00 8.44 -14.58
N GLN A 28 3.33 9.11 -15.51
CA GLN A 28 3.58 9.00 -16.95
C GLN A 28 4.91 9.64 -17.37
N LEU A 29 5.48 10.49 -16.50
CA LEU A 29 6.81 11.06 -16.67
C LEU A 29 7.93 10.09 -16.24
N ALA A 30 7.62 8.94 -15.64
CA ALA A 30 8.60 7.95 -15.19
C ALA A 30 9.33 7.20 -16.34
N GLY A 31 8.99 7.50 -17.59
CA GLY A 31 9.58 6.89 -18.80
C GLY A 31 8.64 5.94 -19.54
N GLY A 32 9.06 5.52 -20.73
CA GLY A 32 8.30 4.67 -21.66
C GLY A 32 7.87 5.42 -22.93
N HIS A 33 6.99 6.41 -22.81
CA HIS A 33 6.54 7.23 -23.94
C HIS A 33 7.42 8.48 -24.17
N ASP A 34 8.01 9.03 -23.11
CA ASP A 34 8.72 10.32 -23.14
C ASP A 34 10.13 10.17 -22.53
N GLN A 35 11.08 9.61 -23.28
CA GLN A 35 12.47 9.48 -22.80
C GLN A 35 13.19 10.84 -22.66
N ASP A 36 12.67 11.86 -23.35
CA ASP A 36 13.20 13.23 -23.36
C ASP A 36 12.09 14.24 -22.98
N VAL A 37 11.61 14.19 -21.75
CA VAL A 37 10.61 15.16 -21.26
C VAL A 37 11.22 16.56 -21.25
N ASP A 38 10.70 17.47 -22.07
CA ASP A 38 10.96 18.91 -21.94
C ASP A 38 10.28 19.43 -20.68
N ILE A 39 11.08 19.66 -19.64
CA ILE A 39 10.63 20.10 -18.31
C ILE A 39 9.86 21.42 -18.39
N ALA A 40 10.33 22.38 -19.19
CA ALA A 40 9.71 23.70 -19.29
C ALA A 40 8.36 23.62 -20.02
N ALA A 41 8.29 22.84 -21.11
CA ALA A 41 7.03 22.59 -21.81
C ALA A 41 6.03 21.85 -20.92
N ALA A 42 6.47 20.83 -20.18
CA ALA A 42 5.62 20.08 -19.24
C ALA A 42 5.10 20.98 -18.11
N ALA A 43 5.94 21.86 -17.55
CA ALA A 43 5.55 22.80 -16.50
C ALA A 43 4.48 23.79 -17.00
N LYS A 44 4.64 24.31 -18.22
CA LYS A 44 3.62 25.16 -18.87
C LYS A 44 2.31 24.40 -19.10
N ALA A 45 2.40 23.12 -19.45
CA ALA A 45 1.26 22.24 -19.68
C ALA A 45 0.48 21.86 -18.40
N MET A 46 0.95 22.22 -17.21
CA MET A 46 0.16 22.12 -15.98
C MET A 46 -0.93 23.19 -15.90
N LYS A 47 -0.71 24.36 -16.52
CA LYS A 47 -1.59 25.53 -16.38
C LYS A 47 -3.07 25.24 -16.69
N PRO A 48 -3.44 24.49 -17.75
CA PRO A 48 -4.84 24.19 -18.02
C PRO A 48 -5.54 23.37 -16.92
N LEU A 49 -4.81 22.47 -16.24
CA LEU A 49 -5.33 21.70 -15.10
C LEU A 49 -5.57 22.62 -13.90
N ILE A 50 -4.59 23.49 -13.64
CA ILE A 50 -4.64 24.48 -12.55
C ILE A 50 -5.79 25.46 -12.80
N ASP A 51 -5.91 26.04 -13.98
CA ASP A 51 -6.99 26.98 -14.33
C ASP A 51 -8.38 26.34 -14.18
N ALA A 52 -8.48 25.03 -14.40
CA ALA A 52 -9.71 24.27 -14.25
C ALA A 52 -10.04 23.89 -12.80
N GLY A 53 -9.19 24.21 -11.82
CA GLY A 53 -9.40 23.89 -10.40
C GLY A 53 -8.71 22.63 -9.90
N LEU A 54 -8.02 21.89 -10.78
CA LEU A 54 -7.27 20.66 -10.46
C LEU A 54 -5.82 21.02 -10.11
N ASP A 55 -5.64 21.74 -9.01
CA ASP A 55 -4.36 22.31 -8.53
C ASP A 55 -3.59 21.39 -7.56
N ALA A 56 -3.88 20.09 -7.55
CA ALA A 56 -3.11 19.11 -6.78
C ALA A 56 -2.43 18.06 -7.67
N PHE A 57 -1.20 17.72 -7.31
CA PHE A 57 -0.32 16.83 -8.07
C PHE A 57 0.28 15.74 -7.18
N ASP A 58 0.29 14.50 -7.66
CA ASP A 58 0.91 13.36 -6.98
C ASP A 58 2.10 12.85 -7.80
N MET A 59 3.25 12.75 -7.12
CA MET A 59 4.54 12.38 -7.71
C MET A 59 5.22 11.30 -6.86
N ALA A 60 6.45 10.92 -7.21
CA ALA A 60 7.35 10.10 -6.41
C ALA A 60 8.80 10.35 -6.85
N ASP A 61 9.76 10.03 -5.99
CA ASP A 61 11.20 10.08 -6.26
C ASP A 61 11.62 9.37 -7.56
N HIS A 62 10.96 8.25 -7.88
CA HIS A 62 11.22 7.42 -9.06
C HIS A 62 10.37 7.79 -10.30
N TYR A 63 9.53 8.82 -10.25
CA TYR A 63 8.73 9.28 -11.40
C TYR A 63 9.52 10.20 -12.35
N GLY A 64 10.74 9.80 -12.71
CA GLY A 64 11.57 10.54 -13.66
C GLY A 64 11.73 12.03 -13.27
N PRO A 65 11.41 12.99 -14.17
CA PRO A 65 11.53 14.42 -13.91
C PRO A 65 10.30 15.04 -13.24
N ALA A 66 9.32 14.28 -12.74
CA ALA A 66 8.07 14.85 -12.21
C ALA A 66 8.26 15.96 -11.17
N GLU A 67 9.14 15.75 -10.17
CA GLU A 67 9.45 16.76 -9.16
C GLU A 67 10.12 18.01 -9.77
N LEU A 68 10.96 17.83 -10.80
CA LEU A 68 11.62 18.93 -11.51
C LEU A 68 10.62 19.76 -12.33
N VAL A 69 9.63 19.11 -12.95
CA VAL A 69 8.53 19.78 -13.68
C VAL A 69 7.73 20.67 -12.74
N LEU A 70 7.39 20.17 -11.55
CA LEU A 70 6.75 21.00 -10.53
C LEU A 70 7.66 22.16 -10.10
N GLY A 71 8.95 21.90 -9.82
CA GLY A 71 9.86 22.96 -9.42
C GLY A 71 10.05 24.03 -10.47
N GLU A 72 10.03 23.67 -11.76
CA GLU A 72 10.07 24.62 -12.85
C GLU A 72 8.81 25.48 -12.88
N HIS A 73 7.64 24.87 -12.70
CA HIS A 73 6.39 25.61 -12.54
C HIS A 73 6.47 26.60 -11.36
N THR A 74 6.88 26.13 -10.18
CA THR A 74 7.02 26.94 -8.96
C THR A 74 7.93 28.16 -9.15
N ARG A 75 9.03 28.02 -9.89
CA ARG A 75 10.00 29.12 -10.12
C ARG A 75 9.56 30.10 -11.20
N THR A 76 8.82 29.65 -12.21
CA THR A 76 8.55 30.43 -13.42
C THR A 76 7.18 31.10 -13.44
N THR A 77 6.30 30.76 -12.49
CA THR A 77 4.95 31.33 -12.42
C THR A 77 4.72 32.19 -11.19
N THR A 78 3.76 33.12 -11.30
CA THR A 78 3.15 33.85 -10.17
C THR A 78 1.73 33.38 -9.91
N ASP A 79 1.32 32.28 -10.54
CA ASP A 79 0.01 31.66 -10.35
C ASP A 79 -0.19 31.24 -8.89
N ARG A 80 -1.44 30.92 -8.55
CA ARG A 80 -1.81 30.40 -7.23
C ARG A 80 -0.95 29.20 -6.83
N PRO A 81 -0.56 29.07 -5.55
CA PRO A 81 0.18 27.91 -5.08
C PRO A 81 -0.58 26.60 -5.38
N VAL A 82 0.13 25.64 -5.94
CA VAL A 82 -0.37 24.28 -6.13
C VAL A 82 -0.07 23.42 -4.91
N THR A 83 -0.88 22.39 -4.67
CA THR A 83 -0.59 21.40 -3.64
C THR A 83 0.11 20.20 -4.26
N ALA A 84 1.27 19.84 -3.73
CA ALA A 84 2.08 18.75 -4.28
C ALA A 84 2.39 17.70 -3.23
N PHE A 85 2.13 16.44 -3.60
CA PHE A 85 2.50 15.27 -2.82
C PHE A 85 3.63 14.54 -3.53
N THR A 86 4.62 14.08 -2.76
CA THR A 86 5.69 13.21 -3.28
C THR A 86 5.80 11.96 -2.42
N LYS A 87 6.69 11.05 -2.83
CA LYS A 87 6.94 9.79 -2.14
C LYS A 87 8.42 9.54 -2.02
N TRP A 88 8.77 8.94 -0.90
CA TRP A 88 10.03 8.23 -0.76
C TRP A 88 9.77 6.74 -0.90
N CYS A 89 10.36 6.15 -1.94
CA CYS A 89 10.35 4.73 -2.24
C CYS A 89 11.78 4.20 -2.09
N PRO A 90 12.29 4.06 -0.84
CA PRO A 90 13.63 3.54 -0.62
C PRO A 90 13.79 2.13 -1.21
N PRO A 91 15.04 1.67 -1.41
CA PRO A 91 15.32 0.27 -1.68
C PRO A 91 14.62 -0.65 -0.68
N GLU A 92 14.28 -1.87 -1.11
CA GLU A 92 13.30 -2.72 -0.43
C GLU A 92 13.60 -2.99 1.04
N THR A 93 14.88 -3.10 1.46
CA THR A 93 15.25 -3.43 2.85
C THR A 93 16.61 -2.90 3.27
N GLY A 94 16.78 -2.65 4.57
CA GLY A 94 18.09 -2.60 5.25
C GLY A 94 18.72 -1.22 5.51
N ASP A 95 18.30 -0.16 4.82
CA ASP A 95 18.83 1.19 5.09
C ASP A 95 17.97 1.94 6.12
N LYS A 96 18.51 2.01 7.34
CA LYS A 96 17.94 2.69 8.51
C LYS A 96 18.61 4.03 8.83
N SER A 97 19.42 4.56 7.93
CA SER A 97 20.19 5.78 8.14
C SER A 97 19.32 7.02 8.12
N PHE A 98 19.42 7.85 9.17
CA PHE A 98 18.81 9.18 9.17
C PHE A 98 19.32 10.03 8.01
N ALA A 99 20.61 9.91 7.65
CA ALA A 99 21.21 10.68 6.56
C ALA A 99 20.60 10.33 5.20
N THR A 100 20.21 9.06 4.98
CA THR A 100 19.52 8.67 3.74
C THR A 100 18.12 9.29 3.70
N ALA A 101 17.37 9.21 4.80
CA ALA A 101 16.04 9.82 4.89
C ALA A 101 16.10 11.34 4.67
N GLU A 102 17.05 12.02 5.33
CA GLU A 102 17.24 13.46 5.19
C GLU A 102 17.65 13.84 3.76
N ALA A 103 18.58 13.12 3.13
CA ALA A 103 18.99 13.38 1.75
C ALA A 103 17.85 13.16 0.75
N ALA A 104 16.96 12.19 0.97
CA ALA A 104 15.78 11.97 0.13
C ALA A 104 14.80 13.15 0.22
N VAL A 105 14.54 13.63 1.44
CA VAL A 105 13.65 14.78 1.68
C VAL A 105 14.24 16.08 1.12
N ASP A 106 15.53 16.32 1.34
CA ASP A 106 16.21 17.53 0.85
C ASP A 106 16.25 17.56 -0.67
N ARG A 107 16.49 16.42 -1.32
CA ARG A 107 16.41 16.29 -2.78
C ARG A 107 15.01 16.60 -3.29
N ALA A 108 13.96 16.09 -2.64
CA ALA A 108 12.59 16.37 -3.07
C ALA A 108 12.24 17.86 -2.92
N LEU A 109 12.62 18.49 -1.80
CA LEU A 109 12.46 19.95 -1.58
C LEU A 109 13.17 20.77 -2.67
N GLU A 110 14.43 20.44 -2.97
CA GLU A 110 15.23 21.10 -4.00
C GLU A 110 14.57 20.96 -5.38
N ARG A 111 14.22 19.73 -5.79
CA ARG A 111 13.65 19.45 -7.12
C ARG A 111 12.31 20.15 -7.32
N MET A 112 11.45 20.12 -6.30
CA MET A 112 10.14 20.79 -6.31
C MET A 112 10.21 22.32 -6.10
N GLY A 113 11.38 22.86 -5.72
CA GLY A 113 11.52 24.27 -5.34
C GLY A 113 10.62 24.65 -4.15
N ALA A 114 10.38 23.72 -3.22
CA ALA A 114 9.45 23.90 -2.11
C ALA A 114 10.21 24.17 -0.80
N ALA A 115 9.65 25.03 0.06
CA ALA A 115 10.18 25.26 1.41
C ALA A 115 9.79 24.14 2.40
N GLN A 116 8.67 23.46 2.14
CA GLN A 116 8.14 22.36 2.93
C GLN A 116 7.35 21.41 2.03
N ILE A 117 7.49 20.10 2.24
CA ILE A 117 6.69 19.08 1.56
C ILE A 117 5.31 18.99 2.22
N ALA A 118 4.23 19.23 1.47
CA ALA A 118 2.87 19.19 2.03
C ALA A 118 2.48 17.78 2.53
N LEU A 119 2.82 16.74 1.77
CA LEU A 119 2.63 15.34 2.15
C LEU A 119 3.77 14.50 1.59
N MET A 120 4.56 13.89 2.48
CA MET A 120 5.59 12.91 2.14
C MET A 120 5.04 11.51 2.39
N GLN A 121 4.86 10.72 1.33
CA GLN A 121 4.33 9.36 1.47
C GLN A 121 5.46 8.33 1.48
N TYR A 122 5.36 7.30 2.31
CA TYR A 122 6.36 6.23 2.40
C TYR A 122 5.81 4.91 1.83
N HIS A 123 6.57 4.28 0.94
CA HIS A 123 6.26 2.95 0.42
C HIS A 123 6.97 1.88 1.24
N VAL A 124 6.20 0.96 1.84
CA VAL A 124 6.76 -0.18 2.59
C VAL A 124 6.86 -1.38 1.65
N TRP A 125 8.02 -1.99 1.46
CA TRP A 125 8.16 -3.15 0.57
C TRP A 125 7.94 -4.48 1.29
N ASP A 126 8.63 -4.68 2.41
CA ASP A 126 8.53 -5.89 3.22
C ASP A 126 8.22 -5.53 4.68
N TYR A 127 7.19 -6.15 5.25
CA TYR A 127 6.83 -5.96 6.65
C TYR A 127 7.73 -6.74 7.61
N THR A 128 8.42 -7.77 7.10
CA THR A 128 9.32 -8.59 7.89
C THR A 128 10.65 -7.89 8.18
N ASP A 129 10.98 -6.84 7.41
CA ASP A 129 12.08 -5.92 7.71
C ASP A 129 11.55 -4.71 8.48
N ASP A 130 12.13 -4.46 9.65
CA ASP A 130 11.73 -3.36 10.53
C ASP A 130 12.31 -1.99 10.12
N THR A 131 13.04 -1.93 9.01
CA THR A 131 13.57 -0.69 8.40
C THR A 131 12.52 0.40 8.22
N TYR A 132 11.29 0.05 7.81
CA TYR A 132 10.25 1.05 7.61
C TYR A 132 9.81 1.75 8.90
N LEU A 133 9.82 1.05 10.04
CA LEU A 133 9.49 1.65 11.35
C LEU A 133 10.49 2.75 11.70
N VAL A 134 11.78 2.47 11.46
CA VAL A 134 12.88 3.41 11.71
C VAL A 134 12.79 4.60 10.75
N ASN A 135 12.57 4.35 9.46
CA ASN A 135 12.45 5.40 8.46
C ASN A 135 11.23 6.31 8.69
N LEU A 136 10.09 5.77 9.14
CA LEU A 136 8.94 6.58 9.54
C LEU A 136 9.24 7.47 10.75
N ALA A 137 10.07 7.01 11.71
CA ALA A 137 10.51 7.84 12.83
C ALA A 137 11.47 8.96 12.37
N HIS A 138 12.33 8.69 11.38
CA HIS A 138 13.17 9.70 10.74
C HIS A 138 12.32 10.75 10.02
N LEU A 139 11.29 10.35 9.27
CA LEU A 139 10.36 11.27 8.63
C LEU A 139 9.61 12.13 9.66
N ARG A 140 9.21 11.57 10.80
CA ARG A 140 8.65 12.36 11.92
C ARG A 140 9.64 13.39 12.46
N THR A 141 10.90 13.03 12.58
CA THR A 141 11.96 13.99 12.98
C THR A 141 12.08 15.13 11.95
N LEU A 142 12.01 14.82 10.65
CA LEU A 142 12.05 15.82 9.57
C LEU A 142 10.77 16.68 9.53
N GLN A 143 9.63 16.12 9.94
CA GLN A 143 8.39 16.87 10.16
C GLN A 143 8.53 17.89 11.32
N GLN A 144 9.10 17.47 12.45
CA GLN A 144 9.39 18.36 13.59
C GLN A 144 10.39 19.47 13.22
N ARG A 145 11.32 19.20 12.29
CA ARG A 145 12.24 20.20 11.72
C ARG A 145 11.59 21.11 10.67
N GLY A 146 10.30 20.94 10.38
CA GLY A 146 9.54 21.76 9.43
C GLY A 146 9.76 21.43 7.96
N LYS A 147 10.56 20.41 7.61
CA LYS A 147 10.80 20.01 6.20
C LYS A 147 9.58 19.32 5.58
N ILE A 148 8.78 18.65 6.40
CA ILE A 148 7.56 17.92 6.01
C ILE A 148 6.40 18.46 6.83
N ALA A 149 5.24 18.71 6.21
CA ALA A 149 4.02 19.07 6.92
C ALA A 149 3.31 17.82 7.45
N HIS A 150 3.11 16.81 6.60
CA HIS A 150 2.43 15.56 6.95
C HIS A 150 3.08 14.32 6.35
N VAL A 151 2.92 13.19 7.03
CA VAL A 151 3.39 11.87 6.56
C VAL A 151 2.21 11.00 6.14
N GLY A 152 2.33 10.39 4.96
CA GLY A 152 1.39 9.41 4.43
C GLY A 152 2.07 8.06 4.17
N LEU A 153 1.27 7.06 3.85
CA LEU A 153 1.72 5.73 3.46
C LEU A 153 1.31 5.42 2.02
N THR A 154 1.95 4.43 1.42
CA THR A 154 1.58 3.88 0.11
C THR A 154 1.57 2.37 0.17
N ASN A 155 0.48 1.77 -0.31
CA ASN A 155 0.23 0.33 -0.35
C ASN A 155 0.36 -0.36 1.03
N VAL A 156 0.05 0.32 2.13
CA VAL A 156 0.07 -0.34 3.45
C VAL A 156 -1.27 -1.03 3.70
N ASN A 157 -1.25 -2.32 4.07
CA ASN A 157 -2.48 -3.06 4.36
C ASN A 157 -3.09 -2.66 5.70
N THR A 158 -4.33 -3.10 5.96
CA THR A 158 -5.11 -2.62 7.10
C THR A 158 -4.46 -2.99 8.44
N ALA A 159 -3.95 -4.21 8.56
CA ALA A 159 -3.34 -4.69 9.81
C ALA A 159 -2.10 -3.88 10.19
N HIS A 160 -1.25 -3.55 9.21
CA HIS A 160 -0.04 -2.75 9.44
C HIS A 160 -0.35 -1.26 9.62
N LEU A 161 -1.40 -0.75 8.97
CA LEU A 161 -1.89 0.61 9.24
C LEU A 161 -2.37 0.74 10.69
N GLU A 162 -3.23 -0.17 11.18
CA GLU A 162 -3.66 -0.20 12.58
C GLU A 162 -2.46 -0.29 13.53
N MET A 163 -1.52 -1.20 13.24
CA MET A 163 -0.33 -1.39 14.05
C MET A 163 0.55 -0.13 14.14
N LEU A 164 0.77 0.56 13.03
CA LEU A 164 1.50 1.83 13.00
C LEU A 164 0.78 2.91 13.82
N LEU A 165 -0.53 3.05 13.65
CA LEU A 165 -1.32 4.02 14.40
C LEU A 165 -1.33 3.71 15.91
N ASP A 166 -1.47 2.44 16.29
CA ASP A 166 -1.42 2.00 17.69
C ASP A 166 -0.02 2.15 18.31
N SER A 167 1.02 2.15 17.48
CA SER A 167 2.41 2.47 17.87
C SER A 167 2.66 3.98 18.02
N GLY A 168 1.67 4.84 17.71
CA GLY A 168 1.77 6.29 17.85
C GLY A 168 2.42 7.01 16.65
N TYR A 169 2.49 6.38 15.48
CA TYR A 169 2.85 7.07 14.25
C TYR A 169 1.69 7.95 13.77
N GLU A 170 1.99 9.21 13.46
CA GLU A 170 1.01 10.19 12.96
C GLU A 170 0.92 10.11 11.44
N VAL A 171 0.06 9.22 10.95
CA VAL A 171 -0.17 8.99 9.51
C VAL A 171 -1.50 9.62 9.10
N VAL A 172 -1.49 10.47 8.09
CA VAL A 172 -2.70 11.20 7.66
C VAL A 172 -3.36 10.64 6.41
N SER A 173 -2.63 9.85 5.62
CA SER A 173 -3.15 9.25 4.40
C SER A 173 -2.54 7.89 4.11
N ASN A 174 -3.26 7.06 3.35
CA ASN A 174 -2.74 5.84 2.75
C ASN A 174 -3.14 5.79 1.27
N GLN A 175 -2.16 5.70 0.38
CA GLN A 175 -2.39 5.61 -1.06
C GLN A 175 -2.52 4.14 -1.47
N VAL A 176 -3.70 3.73 -1.95
CA VAL A 176 -4.04 2.33 -2.26
C VAL A 176 -4.82 2.19 -3.56
N SER A 177 -4.81 1.00 -4.15
CA SER A 177 -5.62 0.68 -5.34
C SER A 177 -7.10 0.61 -4.99
N VAL A 178 -7.94 1.36 -5.71
CA VAL A 178 -9.41 1.29 -5.59
C VAL A 178 -10.04 1.53 -6.95
N SER A 179 -10.95 0.66 -7.36
CA SER A 179 -11.74 0.83 -8.58
C SER A 179 -13.09 0.13 -8.43
N VAL A 180 -13.96 0.25 -9.44
CA VAL A 180 -15.21 -0.54 -9.52
C VAL A 180 -14.98 -2.06 -9.60
N VAL A 181 -13.73 -2.52 -9.74
CA VAL A 181 -13.33 -3.94 -9.76
C VAL A 181 -12.55 -4.33 -8.49
N ASP A 182 -11.66 -3.46 -8.01
CA ASP A 182 -10.89 -3.70 -6.78
C ASP A 182 -11.69 -3.23 -5.56
N LEU A 183 -12.43 -4.17 -4.96
CA LEU A 183 -13.37 -3.92 -3.88
C LEU A 183 -12.77 -4.08 -2.48
N ARG A 184 -11.45 -4.30 -2.35
CA ARG A 184 -10.81 -4.57 -1.04
C ARG A 184 -11.01 -3.45 -0.02
N VAL A 185 -11.09 -2.19 -0.46
CA VAL A 185 -11.40 -1.06 0.44
C VAL A 185 -12.84 -1.09 0.95
N VAL A 186 -13.80 -1.52 0.12
CA VAL A 186 -15.24 -1.46 0.40
C VAL A 186 -15.74 -2.72 1.12
N LYS A 187 -15.27 -3.90 0.69
CA LYS A 187 -15.61 -5.19 1.32
C LYS A 187 -14.72 -5.54 2.51
N GLY A 188 -13.48 -5.07 2.49
CA GLY A 188 -12.50 -5.30 3.56
C GLY A 188 -12.60 -4.27 4.68
N ARG A 189 -11.60 -4.27 5.56
CA ARG A 189 -11.58 -3.38 6.75
C ARG A 189 -10.94 -2.02 6.49
N MET A 190 -10.22 -1.84 5.38
CA MET A 190 -9.42 -0.63 5.11
C MET A 190 -10.25 0.64 5.17
N GLY A 191 -11.39 0.70 4.46
CA GLY A 191 -12.24 1.89 4.45
C GLY A 191 -12.70 2.29 5.86
N ARG A 192 -13.27 1.35 6.60
CA ARG A 192 -13.74 1.56 7.97
C ARG A 192 -12.61 1.98 8.91
N VAL A 193 -11.46 1.31 8.88
CA VAL A 193 -10.31 1.67 9.73
C VAL A 193 -9.83 3.09 9.42
N CYS A 194 -9.78 3.47 8.15
CA CYS A 194 -9.41 4.82 7.75
C CYS A 194 -10.39 5.87 8.28
N GLU A 195 -11.71 5.60 8.21
CA GLU A 195 -12.72 6.49 8.78
C GLU A 195 -12.61 6.59 10.31
N ASP A 196 -12.56 5.45 11.00
CA ASP A 196 -12.49 5.37 12.46
C ASP A 196 -11.22 6.03 13.03
N ARG A 197 -10.12 6.01 12.26
CA ARG A 197 -8.80 6.53 12.70
C ARG A 197 -8.42 7.86 12.06
N GLY A 198 -9.30 8.47 11.26
CA GLY A 198 -9.06 9.78 10.64
C GLY A 198 -7.99 9.81 9.54
N VAL A 199 -7.74 8.67 8.88
CA VAL A 199 -6.79 8.53 7.77
C VAL A 199 -7.52 8.70 6.44
N GLY A 200 -7.01 9.56 5.55
CA GLY A 200 -7.59 9.75 4.22
C GLY A 200 -7.05 8.75 3.19
N LEU A 201 -7.90 8.12 2.39
CA LEU A 201 -7.45 7.32 1.25
C LEU A 201 -7.21 8.18 0.01
N LEU A 202 -6.05 7.99 -0.62
CA LEU A 202 -5.74 8.48 -1.96
C LEU A 202 -5.79 7.30 -2.93
N ALA A 203 -6.87 7.21 -3.71
CA ALA A 203 -7.13 6.06 -4.55
C ALA A 203 -6.38 6.16 -5.88
N TYR A 204 -5.50 5.21 -6.18
CA TYR A 204 -4.94 5.05 -7.53
C TYR A 204 -5.59 3.84 -8.24
N GLY A 205 -5.33 3.70 -9.54
CA GLY A 205 -5.84 2.55 -10.31
C GLY A 205 -7.33 2.60 -10.59
N THR A 206 -8.00 3.70 -10.24
CA THR A 206 -9.42 3.97 -10.43
C THR A 206 -9.94 3.71 -11.84
N LEU A 207 -9.11 3.94 -12.87
CA LEU A 207 -9.47 3.72 -14.27
C LEU A 207 -8.88 2.45 -14.89
N LEU A 208 -8.24 1.59 -14.09
CA LEU A 208 -7.61 0.34 -14.52
C LEU A 208 -6.69 0.55 -15.76
N GLY A 209 -5.82 1.57 -15.70
CA GLY A 209 -4.91 1.89 -16.80
C GLY A 209 -5.59 2.39 -18.08
N GLY A 210 -6.88 2.70 -18.01
CA GLY A 210 -7.70 3.12 -19.14
C GLY A 210 -8.62 2.01 -19.69
N PHE A 211 -8.78 0.89 -18.99
CA PHE A 211 -9.79 -0.12 -19.32
C PHE A 211 -11.23 0.36 -19.06
N LEU A 212 -11.42 1.25 -18.08
CA LEU A 212 -12.72 1.86 -17.79
C LEU A 212 -12.98 3.04 -18.74
N SER A 213 -13.16 2.72 -20.02
CA SER A 213 -13.51 3.67 -21.09
C SER A 213 -14.38 3.01 -22.16
N GLU A 214 -15.07 3.83 -22.95
CA GLU A 214 -16.04 3.42 -23.97
C GLU A 214 -15.44 2.45 -24.99
N ARG A 215 -14.16 2.61 -25.33
CA ARG A 215 -13.45 1.80 -26.34
C ARG A 215 -13.34 0.31 -25.97
N TRP A 216 -13.54 -0.05 -24.71
CA TRP A 216 -13.43 -1.45 -24.25
C TRP A 216 -14.79 -2.11 -24.02
N VAL A 217 -15.89 -1.38 -24.15
CA VAL A 217 -17.24 -1.90 -23.92
C VAL A 217 -17.61 -2.90 -25.03
N GLY A 218 -17.91 -4.14 -24.65
CA GLY A 218 -18.31 -5.19 -25.59
C GLY A 218 -17.17 -5.70 -26.49
N VAL A 219 -15.91 -5.43 -26.12
CA VAL A 219 -14.72 -5.88 -26.84
C VAL A 219 -14.18 -7.17 -26.22
N GLU A 220 -13.58 -8.04 -27.03
CA GLU A 220 -12.87 -9.24 -26.57
C GLU A 220 -11.63 -8.91 -25.72
N GLU A 221 -11.17 -9.86 -24.89
CA GLU A 221 -9.99 -9.68 -24.05
C GLU A 221 -8.76 -9.39 -24.93
N PRO A 222 -8.04 -8.28 -24.71
CA PRO A 222 -6.84 -7.99 -25.50
C PRO A 222 -5.69 -8.92 -25.11
N LYS A 223 -4.83 -9.21 -26.08
CA LYS A 223 -3.54 -9.87 -25.82
C LYS A 223 -2.55 -8.91 -25.18
N GLU A 224 -1.65 -9.41 -24.33
CA GLU A 224 -0.66 -8.58 -23.61
C GLU A 224 0.28 -7.82 -24.56
N GLU A 225 0.62 -8.38 -25.72
CA GLU A 225 1.64 -7.82 -26.63
C GLU A 225 1.28 -6.45 -27.24
N GLY A 226 0.02 -6.01 -27.10
CA GLY A 226 -0.46 -4.69 -27.55
C GLY A 226 -0.70 -3.68 -26.43
N LEU A 227 -0.46 -4.05 -25.17
CA LEU A 227 -0.81 -3.24 -24.02
C LEU A 227 0.38 -2.43 -23.51
N ASN A 228 0.12 -1.17 -23.15
CA ASN A 228 1.10 -0.38 -22.40
C ASN A 228 1.29 -0.93 -20.99
N TRP A 229 2.34 -0.46 -20.31
CA TRP A 229 2.72 -0.88 -18.96
C TRP A 229 1.57 -0.87 -17.94
N SER A 230 0.75 0.19 -17.96
CA SER A 230 -0.40 0.31 -17.06
C SER A 230 -1.50 -0.71 -17.40
N LEU A 231 -1.86 -0.85 -18.67
CA LEU A 231 -2.87 -1.82 -19.10
C LEU A 231 -2.45 -3.26 -18.77
N ARG A 232 -1.16 -3.62 -18.93
CA ARG A 232 -0.65 -4.93 -18.50
C ARG A 232 -0.86 -5.18 -17.01
N LYS A 233 -0.54 -4.19 -16.16
CA LYS A 233 -0.80 -4.27 -14.71
C LYS A 233 -2.28 -4.56 -14.42
N TYR A 234 -3.18 -3.77 -14.99
CA TYR A 234 -4.59 -3.85 -14.64
C TYR A 234 -5.35 -4.98 -15.34
N LEU A 235 -4.81 -5.55 -16.43
CA LEU A 235 -5.31 -6.80 -16.97
C LEU A 235 -5.19 -7.93 -15.92
N ARG A 236 -4.09 -7.96 -15.14
CA ARG A 236 -3.92 -8.92 -14.04
C ARG A 236 -4.97 -8.74 -12.94
N PHE A 237 -5.30 -7.50 -12.58
CA PHE A 237 -6.41 -7.21 -11.65
C PHE A 237 -7.73 -7.77 -12.19
N ILE A 238 -8.05 -7.54 -13.46
CA ILE A 238 -9.26 -8.05 -14.11
C ILE A 238 -9.29 -9.59 -14.09
N GLN A 239 -8.18 -10.24 -14.44
CA GLN A 239 -8.06 -11.69 -14.46
C GLN A 239 -8.25 -12.30 -13.07
N VAL A 240 -7.64 -11.72 -12.04
CA VAL A 240 -7.79 -12.16 -10.65
C VAL A 240 -9.22 -11.91 -10.14
N ALA A 241 -9.86 -10.81 -10.56
CA ALA A 241 -11.21 -10.45 -10.16
C ALA A 241 -12.34 -11.21 -10.90
N GLY A 242 -12.03 -12.34 -11.54
CA GLY A 242 -13.03 -13.18 -12.22
C GLY A 242 -12.95 -13.19 -13.74
N GLY A 243 -11.94 -12.54 -14.33
CA GLY A 243 -11.69 -12.58 -15.77
C GLY A 243 -12.42 -11.51 -16.56
N TRP A 244 -12.17 -11.51 -17.87
CA TRP A 244 -12.69 -10.49 -18.77
C TRP A 244 -14.21 -10.44 -18.86
N GLU A 245 -14.89 -11.59 -18.76
CA GLU A 245 -16.36 -11.67 -18.76
C GLU A 245 -16.96 -10.92 -17.56
N GLY A 246 -16.47 -11.18 -16.35
CA GLY A 246 -16.89 -10.47 -15.14
C GLY A 246 -16.63 -8.97 -15.24
N PHE A 247 -15.46 -8.60 -15.77
CA PHE A 247 -15.13 -7.20 -16.05
C PHE A 247 -16.08 -6.55 -17.07
N GLN A 248 -16.44 -7.23 -18.16
CA GLN A 248 -17.38 -6.71 -19.15
C GLN A 248 -18.79 -6.53 -18.58
N GLY A 249 -19.22 -7.38 -17.64
CA GLY A 249 -20.46 -7.18 -16.89
C GLY A 249 -20.47 -5.86 -16.13
N VAL A 250 -19.41 -5.58 -15.37
CA VAL A 250 -19.24 -4.32 -14.62
C VAL A 250 -19.09 -3.13 -15.57
N LEU A 251 -18.25 -3.23 -16.59
CA LEU A 251 -18.03 -2.18 -17.58
C LEU A 251 -19.33 -1.83 -18.32
N GLY A 252 -20.15 -2.83 -18.66
CA GLY A 252 -21.46 -2.65 -19.28
C GLY A 252 -22.43 -1.89 -18.38
N ALA A 253 -22.47 -2.21 -17.09
CA ALA A 253 -23.29 -1.49 -16.10
C ALA A 253 -22.82 -0.03 -15.94
N VAL A 254 -21.52 0.18 -15.77
CA VAL A 254 -20.90 1.52 -15.70
C VAL A 254 -21.20 2.33 -16.98
N ALA A 255 -21.13 1.71 -18.16
CA ALA A 255 -21.48 2.34 -19.43
C ALA A 255 -22.98 2.66 -19.57
N GLY A 256 -23.85 1.82 -18.98
CA GLY A 256 -25.29 2.11 -18.87
C GLY A 256 -25.56 3.38 -18.06
N VAL A 257 -24.93 3.49 -16.89
CA VAL A 257 -24.99 4.68 -16.02
C VAL A 257 -24.40 5.90 -16.75
N ALA A 258 -23.28 5.74 -17.45
CA ALA A 258 -22.65 6.82 -18.21
C ALA A 258 -23.62 7.39 -19.27
N ARG A 259 -24.33 6.53 -20.01
CA ARG A 259 -25.36 6.95 -20.96
C ARG A 259 -26.55 7.66 -20.29
N LYS A 260 -27.01 7.17 -19.13
CA LYS A 260 -28.11 7.79 -18.36
C LYS A 260 -27.78 9.23 -17.97
N HIS A 261 -26.55 9.49 -17.53
CA HIS A 261 -26.11 10.81 -17.07
C HIS A 261 -25.48 11.69 -18.15
N GLY A 262 -25.23 11.16 -19.36
CA GLY A 262 -24.60 11.89 -20.45
C GLY A 262 -23.13 12.24 -20.19
N VAL A 263 -22.41 11.39 -19.44
CA VAL A 263 -21.00 11.56 -19.08
C VAL A 263 -20.17 10.37 -19.59
N SER A 264 -18.84 10.46 -19.49
CA SER A 264 -17.96 9.33 -19.85
C SER A 264 -18.02 8.14 -18.86
N VAL A 265 -17.67 6.95 -19.34
CA VAL A 265 -17.46 5.74 -18.51
C VAL A 265 -16.43 6.02 -17.41
N ALA A 266 -15.37 6.75 -17.74
CA ALA A 266 -14.34 7.16 -16.80
C ALA A 266 -14.91 8.05 -15.68
N ALA A 267 -15.82 8.98 -16.02
CA ALA A 267 -16.46 9.85 -15.03
C ALA A 267 -17.30 9.05 -14.03
N VAL A 268 -18.05 8.03 -14.48
CA VAL A 268 -18.80 7.11 -13.60
C VAL A 268 -17.88 6.30 -12.71
N ALA A 269 -16.82 5.71 -13.27
CA ALA A 269 -15.86 4.95 -12.47
C ALA A 269 -15.17 5.80 -11.39
N MET A 270 -14.77 7.03 -11.73
CA MET A 270 -14.19 7.98 -10.78
C MET A 270 -15.20 8.38 -9.70
N ARG A 271 -16.43 8.75 -10.10
CA ARG A 271 -17.48 9.14 -9.15
C ARG A 271 -17.82 8.01 -8.17
N TRP A 272 -17.87 6.77 -8.65
CA TRP A 272 -18.10 5.60 -7.78
C TRP A 272 -17.02 5.48 -6.70
N VAL A 273 -15.74 5.61 -7.06
CA VAL A 273 -14.64 5.57 -6.08
C VAL A 273 -14.66 6.77 -5.14
N LEU A 274 -14.99 7.96 -5.66
CA LEU A 274 -15.13 9.17 -4.85
C LEU A 274 -16.32 9.13 -3.88
N ASP A 275 -17.30 8.25 -4.11
CA ASP A 275 -18.41 8.08 -3.17
C ASP A 275 -18.08 7.12 -2.02
N VAL A 276 -16.94 6.43 -2.06
CA VAL A 276 -16.44 5.66 -0.93
C VAL A 276 -16.04 6.63 0.19
N PRO A 277 -16.65 6.59 1.38
CA PRO A 277 -16.49 7.64 2.41
C PRO A 277 -15.04 7.90 2.85
N ALA A 278 -14.22 6.85 2.94
CA ALA A 278 -12.80 6.94 3.28
C ALA A 278 -11.93 7.61 2.19
N VAL A 279 -12.40 7.65 0.94
CA VAL A 279 -11.64 8.20 -0.19
C VAL A 279 -11.70 9.72 -0.20
N LYS A 280 -10.56 10.36 0.02
CA LYS A 280 -10.43 11.81 -0.07
C LYS A 280 -10.33 12.24 -1.52
N ALA A 281 -9.52 11.54 -2.31
CA ALA A 281 -9.37 11.85 -3.72
C ALA A 281 -8.91 10.64 -4.54
N VAL A 282 -9.17 10.71 -5.86
CA VAL A 282 -8.62 9.77 -6.85
C VAL A 282 -7.40 10.37 -7.53
N ILE A 283 -6.43 9.54 -7.87
CA ILE A 283 -5.20 9.92 -8.57
C ILE A 283 -5.32 9.46 -10.02
N ILE A 284 -5.43 10.43 -10.93
CA ILE A 284 -5.65 10.17 -12.36
C ILE A 284 -4.42 10.63 -13.14
N GLY A 285 -3.86 9.72 -13.93
CA GLY A 285 -2.67 10.00 -14.74
C GLY A 285 -2.93 11.13 -15.74
N ALA A 286 -2.11 12.18 -15.69
CA ALA A 286 -2.17 13.30 -16.62
C ALA A 286 -0.96 13.31 -17.55
N ARG A 287 -1.19 13.20 -18.87
CA ARG A 287 -0.15 13.44 -19.88
C ARG A 287 -0.03 14.95 -20.10
N LEU A 288 0.97 15.55 -19.47
CA LEU A 288 1.23 16.98 -19.58
C LEU A 288 1.58 17.31 -21.04
N SER A 289 0.69 18.05 -21.70
CA SER A 289 0.85 18.52 -23.08
C SER A 289 0.02 19.78 -23.30
N GLU A 290 0.12 20.40 -24.47
CA GLU A 290 -0.78 21.51 -24.84
C GLU A 290 -2.28 21.10 -24.81
N ARG A 291 -2.57 19.79 -24.86
CA ARG A 291 -3.92 19.22 -24.76
C ARG A 291 -4.31 18.83 -23.32
N SER A 292 -3.57 19.26 -22.30
CA SER A 292 -3.91 19.04 -20.89
C SER A 292 -5.34 19.48 -20.53
N TRP A 293 -5.89 20.49 -21.22
CA TRP A 293 -7.26 20.95 -21.05
C TRP A 293 -8.31 19.88 -21.38
N GLU A 294 -8.04 18.95 -22.30
CA GLU A 294 -8.95 17.86 -22.65
C GLU A 294 -9.11 16.88 -21.48
N TYR A 295 -7.99 16.56 -20.80
CA TYR A 295 -8.03 15.74 -19.58
C TYR A 295 -8.73 16.48 -18.44
N ALA A 296 -8.47 17.79 -18.28
CA ALA A 296 -9.13 18.61 -17.27
C ALA A 296 -10.66 18.56 -17.41
N GLN A 297 -11.18 18.78 -18.62
CA GLN A 297 -12.62 18.77 -18.89
C GLN A 297 -13.25 17.40 -18.59
N LYS A 298 -12.66 16.32 -19.10
CA LYS A 298 -13.17 14.96 -18.89
C LYS A 298 -13.14 14.55 -17.41
N ASN A 299 -12.10 14.92 -16.68
CA ASN A 299 -11.99 14.59 -15.26
C ASN A 299 -13.01 15.38 -14.43
N ILE A 300 -13.31 16.64 -14.78
CA ILE A 300 -14.29 17.47 -14.07
C ILE A 300 -15.72 16.93 -14.24
N GLU A 301 -16.02 16.20 -15.32
CA GLU A 301 -17.32 15.50 -15.46
C GLU A 301 -17.62 14.65 -14.23
N ALA A 302 -16.62 13.94 -13.67
CA ALA A 302 -16.80 13.11 -12.46
C ALA A 302 -17.22 13.89 -11.21
N LEU A 303 -17.05 15.21 -11.21
CA LEU A 303 -17.39 16.10 -10.09
C LEU A 303 -18.70 16.87 -10.32
N ALA A 304 -19.26 16.78 -11.53
CA ALA A 304 -20.42 17.55 -11.96
C ALA A 304 -21.77 16.81 -11.81
N PHE A 305 -21.74 15.52 -11.45
CA PHE A 305 -22.95 14.70 -11.26
C PHE A 305 -22.85 13.81 -10.02
N LYS A 306 -23.95 13.12 -9.69
CA LYS A 306 -24.04 12.18 -8.57
C LYS A 306 -24.66 10.86 -9.05
N LEU A 307 -24.20 9.76 -8.47
CA LEU A 307 -24.84 8.45 -8.63
C LEU A 307 -26.07 8.39 -7.72
N ASP A 308 -27.22 8.05 -8.29
CA ASP A 308 -28.42 7.74 -7.54
C ASP A 308 -28.45 6.27 -7.09
N GLU A 309 -29.49 5.89 -6.34
CA GLU A 309 -29.64 4.53 -5.81
C GLU A 309 -29.75 3.46 -6.91
N GLU A 310 -30.39 3.78 -8.04
CA GLU A 310 -30.51 2.84 -9.16
C GLU A 310 -29.16 2.60 -9.82
N ASP A 311 -28.34 3.66 -9.97
CA ASP A 311 -26.99 3.54 -10.51
C ASP A 311 -26.10 2.67 -9.62
N ARG A 312 -26.14 2.92 -8.31
CA ARG A 312 -25.40 2.13 -7.31
C ARG A 312 -25.83 0.68 -7.32
N ALA A 313 -27.15 0.42 -7.36
CA ALA A 313 -27.69 -0.93 -7.41
C ALA A 313 -27.30 -1.67 -8.70
N ALA A 314 -27.31 -0.98 -9.84
CA ALA A 314 -26.90 -1.56 -11.12
C ALA A 314 -25.42 -1.98 -11.13
N ILE A 315 -24.53 -1.11 -10.62
CA ILE A 315 -23.10 -1.41 -10.51
C ILE A 315 -22.87 -2.53 -9.48
N ALA A 316 -23.50 -2.47 -8.30
CA ALA A 316 -23.37 -3.49 -7.27
C ALA A 316 -23.83 -4.88 -7.76
N LYS A 317 -24.95 -4.95 -8.48
CA LYS A 317 -25.42 -6.20 -9.09
C LYS A 317 -24.42 -6.76 -10.10
N ALA A 318 -23.79 -5.91 -10.92
CA ALA A 318 -22.76 -6.38 -11.86
C ALA A 318 -21.49 -6.87 -11.13
N GLN A 319 -21.16 -6.26 -9.98
CA GLN A 319 -20.03 -6.66 -9.15
C GLN A 319 -20.20 -8.05 -8.49
N GLU A 320 -21.43 -8.58 -8.39
CA GLU A 320 -21.68 -9.96 -7.96
C GLU A 320 -21.06 -11.01 -8.90
N GLY A 321 -20.81 -10.64 -10.16
CA GLY A 321 -20.11 -11.48 -11.14
C GLY A 321 -18.59 -11.49 -10.98
N LEU A 322 -18.02 -10.67 -10.09
CA LEU A 322 -16.59 -10.66 -9.81
C LEU A 322 -16.21 -11.70 -8.75
N LYS A 323 -14.95 -12.12 -8.78
CA LYS A 323 -14.29 -12.81 -7.67
C LYS A 323 -13.57 -11.78 -6.79
N ASP A 324 -13.53 -12.04 -5.49
CA ASP A 324 -12.77 -11.21 -4.58
C ASP A 324 -11.27 -11.32 -4.89
N ILE A 325 -10.62 -10.17 -5.05
CA ILE A 325 -9.16 -10.10 -5.16
C ILE A 325 -8.57 -10.57 -3.83
N PRO A 326 -7.62 -11.53 -3.84
CA PRO A 326 -7.07 -12.09 -2.61
C PRO A 326 -6.25 -11.08 -1.83
N GLY A 327 -6.20 -11.28 -0.51
CA GLY A 327 -5.43 -10.43 0.41
C GLY A 327 -6.09 -9.09 0.69
N ASP A 328 -5.31 -8.20 1.29
CA ASP A 328 -5.73 -6.84 1.63
C ASP A 328 -5.04 -5.82 0.69
N CYS A 329 -5.42 -4.55 0.79
CA CYS A 329 -4.85 -3.46 -0.01
C CYS A 329 -3.32 -3.42 0.11
N GLY A 330 -2.62 -3.36 -1.02
CA GLY A 330 -1.16 -3.35 -1.07
C GLY A 330 -0.53 -4.75 -1.07
N ASP A 331 -1.25 -5.83 -0.75
CA ASP A 331 -0.72 -7.19 -0.84
C ASP A 331 -0.35 -7.57 -2.29
N GLU A 332 -0.89 -6.87 -3.30
CA GLU A 332 -0.51 -7.05 -4.71
C GLU A 332 0.98 -6.81 -5.01
N TYR A 333 1.70 -6.14 -4.11
CA TYR A 333 3.15 -5.92 -4.17
C TYR A 333 3.96 -6.93 -3.34
N ARG A 334 3.32 -7.72 -2.46
CA ARG A 334 4.01 -8.52 -1.44
C ARG A 334 3.67 -10.00 -1.47
N ARG A 335 2.56 -10.36 -2.13
CA ARG A 335 2.06 -11.73 -2.14
C ARG A 335 1.56 -12.12 -3.54
N PRO A 336 1.76 -13.38 -3.95
CA PRO A 336 1.16 -13.90 -5.17
C PRO A 336 -0.37 -14.02 -5.04
N PRO A 337 -1.14 -13.85 -6.13
CA PRO A 337 -0.66 -13.40 -7.44
C PRO A 337 -0.24 -11.93 -7.41
N PHE A 338 0.98 -11.64 -7.85
CA PHE A 338 1.50 -10.28 -7.91
C PHE A 338 0.81 -9.52 -9.04
N MET A 339 0.11 -8.43 -8.70
CA MET A 339 -0.59 -7.59 -9.68
C MET A 339 0.20 -6.32 -9.95
N THR A 340 1.52 -6.45 -10.07
CA THR A 340 2.41 -5.37 -10.50
C THR A 340 2.56 -5.39 -12.02
N ALA A 341 3.17 -4.36 -12.59
CA ALA A 341 3.32 -4.24 -14.03
C ALA A 341 4.39 -5.19 -14.61
N SER A 342 5.45 -5.48 -13.83
CA SER A 342 6.43 -6.54 -14.12
C SER A 342 5.88 -7.95 -13.84
N GLY A 343 4.81 -8.07 -13.05
CA GLY A 343 4.26 -9.35 -12.63
C GLY A 343 4.91 -9.82 -11.33
N ASP A 344 5.38 -11.07 -11.30
CA ASP A 344 6.17 -11.57 -10.18
C ASP A 344 7.51 -10.80 -10.12
N LEU A 345 7.76 -10.14 -8.99
CA LEU A 345 9.01 -9.42 -8.72
C LEU A 345 10.04 -10.34 -8.04
N SER A 346 9.74 -11.62 -7.83
CA SER A 346 10.64 -12.58 -7.20
C SER A 346 11.96 -12.76 -7.97
N ASP A 347 11.99 -12.45 -9.27
CA ASP A 347 13.22 -12.41 -10.09
C ASP A 347 14.25 -11.36 -9.61
N HIS A 348 13.86 -10.40 -8.78
CA HIS A 348 14.77 -9.44 -8.12
C HIS A 348 15.26 -9.91 -6.74
N ILE A 349 14.61 -10.92 -6.16
CA ILE A 349 15.12 -11.62 -4.99
C ILE A 349 16.20 -12.57 -5.51
N LYS A 350 17.41 -12.03 -5.69
CA LYS A 350 18.60 -12.87 -5.85
C LYS A 350 18.54 -13.93 -4.75
N GLU A 351 18.59 -15.21 -5.11
CA GLU A 351 18.90 -16.27 -4.16
C GLU A 351 20.12 -15.80 -3.39
N SER A 352 19.88 -15.35 -2.15
CA SER A 352 20.94 -14.72 -1.42
C SER A 352 21.96 -15.81 -1.12
N ASN A 353 23.26 -15.50 -1.26
CA ASN A 353 24.33 -16.40 -0.86
C ASN A 353 24.11 -16.97 0.56
N GLU A 354 23.38 -16.25 1.41
CA GLU A 354 22.98 -16.70 2.74
C GLU A 354 22.02 -17.90 2.71
N MET A 355 21.00 -17.91 1.85
CA MET A 355 20.06 -19.03 1.73
C MET A 355 20.76 -20.30 1.25
N GLN A 356 21.68 -20.17 0.29
CA GLN A 356 22.50 -21.28 -0.15
C GLN A 356 23.36 -21.84 1.00
N LYS A 357 24.00 -20.97 1.80
CA LYS A 357 24.77 -21.40 2.99
C LYS A 357 23.91 -22.12 4.01
N VAL A 358 22.66 -21.69 4.22
CA VAL A 358 21.71 -22.37 5.11
C VAL A 358 21.47 -23.79 4.61
N GLU A 359 21.10 -23.97 3.34
CA GLU A 359 20.84 -25.30 2.78
C GLU A 359 22.09 -26.20 2.79
N GLU A 360 23.26 -25.66 2.46
CA GLU A 360 24.54 -26.40 2.54
C GLU A 360 24.84 -26.85 3.98
N ALA A 361 24.66 -25.97 4.97
CA ALA A 361 24.87 -26.32 6.37
C ALA A 361 23.91 -27.43 6.83
N ILE A 362 22.64 -27.35 6.44
CA ILE A 362 21.63 -28.37 6.75
C ILE A 362 21.99 -29.70 6.07
N ALA A 363 22.43 -29.68 4.80
CA ALA A 363 22.87 -30.87 4.08
C ALA A 363 24.10 -31.54 4.74
N MET A 364 24.96 -30.76 5.39
CA MET A 364 26.08 -31.25 6.20
C MET A 364 25.66 -31.75 7.60
N GLY A 365 24.37 -31.78 7.93
CA GLY A 365 23.86 -32.18 9.23
C GLY A 365 24.12 -31.18 10.36
N LYS A 366 24.37 -29.91 10.02
CA LYS A 366 24.60 -28.84 11.01
C LYS A 366 23.28 -28.21 11.47
N ARG A 367 23.31 -27.65 12.67
CA ARG A 367 22.31 -26.70 13.16
C ARG A 367 22.60 -25.32 12.60
N VAL A 368 21.56 -24.59 12.20
CA VAL A 368 21.66 -23.19 11.79
C VAL A 368 20.82 -22.34 12.75
N GLU A 369 21.38 -21.22 13.19
CA GLU A 369 20.75 -20.31 14.14
C GLU A 369 20.50 -18.96 13.48
N PHE A 370 19.33 -18.38 13.75
CA PHE A 370 19.02 -17.01 13.40
C PHE A 370 18.90 -16.17 14.67
N HIS A 371 19.64 -15.06 14.69
CA HIS A 371 19.64 -14.08 15.76
C HIS A 371 18.92 -12.82 15.30
N SER A 372 17.97 -12.36 16.11
CA SER A 372 17.19 -11.15 15.81
C SER A 372 17.91 -9.86 16.18
N GLY A 373 19.01 -9.93 16.94
CA GLY A 373 19.68 -8.77 17.51
C GLY A 373 19.03 -8.27 18.81
N SER A 374 18.09 -9.03 19.36
CA SER A 374 17.53 -8.76 20.69
C SER A 374 18.63 -8.76 21.75
N LYS A 375 18.64 -7.76 22.63
CA LYS A 375 19.57 -7.69 23.77
C LYS A 375 19.50 -8.91 24.69
N TRP A 376 18.37 -9.62 24.69
CA TRP A 376 18.14 -10.78 25.54
C TRP A 376 18.79 -12.06 25.02
N GLU A 377 19.02 -12.19 23.71
CA GLU A 377 19.63 -13.40 23.12
C GLU A 377 20.98 -13.76 23.78
N PRO A 378 21.96 -12.84 23.90
CA PRO A 378 23.22 -13.14 24.59
C PRO A 378 23.08 -13.27 26.12
N ILE A 379 22.07 -12.64 26.74
CA ILE A 379 21.87 -12.66 28.20
C ILE A 379 21.25 -13.98 28.64
N CYS A 380 20.18 -14.41 27.97
CA CYS A 380 19.42 -15.61 28.30
C CYS A 380 19.96 -16.86 27.61
N GLY A 381 20.81 -16.72 26.59
CA GLY A 381 21.41 -17.84 25.85
C GLY A 381 20.43 -18.53 24.89
N TYR A 382 19.73 -17.75 24.06
CA TYR A 382 18.81 -18.29 23.05
C TYR A 382 19.01 -17.61 21.69
N SER A 383 18.50 -18.26 20.63
CA SER A 383 18.42 -17.69 19.27
C SER A 383 16.96 -17.41 18.94
N ARG A 384 16.66 -16.38 18.14
CA ARG A 384 15.29 -16.11 17.67
C ARG A 384 14.67 -17.34 17.02
N ALA A 385 15.44 -18.03 16.18
CA ALA A 385 15.05 -19.32 15.64
C ALA A 385 16.23 -20.24 15.40
N VAL A 386 15.95 -21.53 15.35
CA VAL A 386 16.93 -22.59 15.09
C VAL A 386 16.35 -23.55 14.05
N ARG A 387 17.13 -23.85 13.02
CA ARG A 387 16.84 -24.94 12.06
C ARG A 387 17.77 -26.12 12.29
N PHE A 388 17.19 -27.31 12.34
CA PHE A 388 17.92 -28.57 12.28
C PHE A 388 17.13 -29.56 11.41
N GLY A 389 17.76 -30.05 10.33
CA GLY A 389 17.05 -30.77 9.27
C GLY A 389 15.99 -29.89 8.64
N ASN A 390 14.76 -30.39 8.56
CA ASN A 390 13.60 -29.67 8.03
C ASN A 390 12.79 -28.93 9.11
N ILE A 391 13.16 -29.00 10.40
CA ILE A 391 12.41 -28.38 11.49
C ILE A 391 13.03 -27.03 11.83
N ILE A 392 12.21 -25.97 11.80
CA ILE A 392 12.51 -24.64 12.32
C ILE A 392 11.72 -24.44 13.60
N ARG A 393 12.40 -24.12 14.70
CA ARG A 393 11.77 -23.72 15.97
C ARG A 393 12.02 -22.24 16.20
N VAL A 394 10.95 -21.49 16.43
CA VAL A 394 10.99 -20.05 16.71
C VAL A 394 10.68 -19.85 18.19
N SER A 395 11.58 -19.16 18.88
CA SER A 395 11.45 -18.81 20.29
C SER A 395 10.27 -17.87 20.52
N GLY A 396 9.81 -17.77 21.78
CA GLY A 396 8.79 -16.82 22.19
C GLY A 396 9.07 -15.41 21.65
N THR A 397 8.12 -14.88 20.90
CA THR A 397 8.27 -13.65 20.12
C THR A 397 7.25 -12.61 20.55
N THR A 398 7.77 -11.49 21.04
CA THR A 398 7.03 -10.29 21.41
C THR A 398 7.32 -9.17 20.41
N ALA A 399 6.46 -8.14 20.40
CA ALA A 399 6.52 -7.01 19.48
C ALA A 399 7.60 -5.96 19.87
N ASN A 400 8.83 -6.41 20.10
CA ASN A 400 9.94 -5.52 20.46
C ASN A 400 10.16 -4.45 19.39
N ALA A 401 10.39 -3.22 19.83
CA ALA A 401 10.79 -2.15 18.93
C ALA A 401 12.19 -2.42 18.30
N PRO A 402 12.44 -1.88 17.09
CA PRO A 402 13.78 -1.90 16.50
C PRO A 402 14.83 -1.30 17.45
N GLN A 403 16.08 -1.75 17.36
CA GLN A 403 17.15 -1.28 18.23
C GLN A 403 17.32 0.24 18.16
N GLU A 404 17.16 0.82 16.97
CA GLU A 404 17.29 2.25 16.69
C GLU A 404 16.21 3.09 17.37
N LEU A 405 15.07 2.48 17.72
CA LEU A 405 13.94 3.14 18.36
C LEU A 405 13.84 2.86 19.86
N GLN A 406 14.81 2.16 20.44
CA GLN A 406 14.83 1.91 21.89
C GLN A 406 14.83 3.24 22.66
N GLY A 407 13.88 3.36 23.60
CA GLY A 407 13.66 4.58 24.38
C GLY A 407 12.73 5.61 23.71
N GLN A 408 12.42 5.47 22.42
CA GLN A 408 11.40 6.27 21.71
C GLN A 408 10.09 5.49 21.54
N LEU A 409 10.21 4.19 21.26
CA LEU A 409 9.10 3.25 21.12
C LEU A 409 9.38 2.05 22.04
N GLY A 410 8.47 1.79 22.98
CA GLY A 410 8.60 0.62 23.87
C GLY A 410 8.30 -0.68 23.13
N VAL A 411 7.07 -0.77 22.61
CA VAL A 411 6.52 -1.96 21.95
C VAL A 411 5.73 -1.53 20.72
N VAL A 412 5.97 -2.23 19.60
CA VAL A 412 5.22 -2.03 18.35
C VAL A 412 3.78 -2.50 18.58
N GLY A 413 2.80 -1.68 18.22
CA GLY A 413 1.38 -1.90 18.47
C GLY A 413 0.87 -1.32 19.79
N GLY A 414 1.75 -0.69 20.59
CA GLY A 414 1.36 0.06 21.78
C GLY A 414 0.49 -0.76 22.73
N LYS A 415 -0.73 -0.30 23.01
CA LYS A 415 -1.68 -0.96 23.94
C LYS A 415 -2.65 -1.95 23.27
N SER A 416 -2.44 -2.27 22.01
CA SER A 416 -3.30 -3.16 21.23
C SER A 416 -2.63 -4.52 21.09
N ALA A 417 -3.12 -5.53 21.82
CA ALA A 417 -2.59 -6.89 21.72
C ALA A 417 -2.70 -7.45 20.31
N LYS A 418 -3.77 -7.11 19.58
CA LYS A 418 -3.94 -7.42 18.16
C LYS A 418 -2.78 -6.88 17.31
N SER A 419 -2.42 -5.61 17.50
CA SER A 419 -1.33 -4.97 16.76
C SER A 419 0.05 -5.50 17.17
N GLN A 420 0.24 -5.81 18.46
CA GLN A 420 1.44 -6.51 18.93
C GLN A 420 1.55 -7.91 18.29
N ALA A 421 0.44 -8.62 18.12
CA ALA A 421 0.44 -9.94 17.47
C ALA A 421 0.86 -9.85 16.01
N VAL A 422 0.41 -8.81 15.27
CA VAL A 422 0.87 -8.56 13.89
C VAL A 422 2.39 -8.39 13.85
N ALA A 423 2.95 -7.51 14.68
CA ALA A 423 4.39 -7.29 14.75
C ALA A 423 5.17 -8.56 15.14
N ALA A 424 4.68 -9.33 16.12
CA ALA A 424 5.30 -10.58 16.52
C ALA A 424 5.32 -11.61 15.39
N LEU A 425 4.23 -11.71 14.62
CA LEU A 425 4.11 -12.59 13.46
C LEU A 425 5.04 -12.18 12.32
N ASP A 426 5.28 -10.88 12.10
CA ASP A 426 6.28 -10.42 11.12
C ASP A 426 7.71 -10.82 11.52
N ILE A 427 8.04 -10.74 12.82
CA ILE A 427 9.34 -11.18 13.34
C ILE A 427 9.50 -12.70 13.20
N ILE A 428 8.43 -13.46 13.46
CA ILE A 428 8.39 -14.92 13.22
C ILE A 428 8.60 -15.21 11.73
N GLU A 429 7.88 -14.52 10.84
CA GLU A 429 8.01 -14.70 9.40
C GLU A 429 9.44 -14.40 8.93
N ARG A 430 10.06 -13.31 9.41
CA ARG A 430 11.48 -13.01 9.16
C ARG A 430 12.37 -14.18 9.56
N ALA A 431 12.19 -14.70 10.77
CA ALA A 431 13.02 -15.78 11.30
C ALA A 431 12.89 -17.08 10.50
N VAL A 432 11.66 -17.44 10.11
CA VAL A 432 11.39 -18.62 9.28
C VAL A 432 12.00 -18.45 7.89
N ARG A 433 11.81 -17.29 7.24
CA ARG A 433 12.38 -16.98 5.92
C ARG A 433 13.91 -17.04 5.92
N ARG A 434 14.55 -16.47 6.93
CA ARG A 434 16.03 -16.48 7.08
C ARG A 434 16.63 -17.86 7.28
N LEU A 435 15.81 -18.83 7.66
CA LEU A 435 16.20 -20.22 7.82
C LEU A 435 15.69 -21.11 6.69
N GLY A 436 15.23 -20.55 5.55
CA GLY A 436 14.84 -21.33 4.38
C GLY A 436 13.43 -21.90 4.40
N GLY A 437 12.60 -21.52 5.37
CA GLY A 437 11.18 -21.84 5.37
C GLY A 437 10.33 -20.68 4.84
N SER A 438 9.02 -20.91 4.84
CA SER A 438 7.99 -19.91 4.62
C SER A 438 6.93 -19.98 5.71
N MET A 439 6.09 -18.95 5.83
CA MET A 439 4.96 -19.04 6.75
C MET A 439 3.98 -20.16 6.40
N ALA A 440 3.93 -20.62 5.15
CA ALA A 440 3.14 -21.79 4.75
C ALA A 440 3.64 -23.09 5.41
N ASP A 441 4.92 -23.15 5.80
CA ASP A 441 5.53 -24.31 6.47
C ASP A 441 5.24 -24.36 7.97
N VAL A 442 4.59 -23.34 8.55
CA VAL A 442 4.27 -23.32 9.97
C VAL A 442 3.19 -24.35 10.26
N VAL A 443 3.53 -25.34 11.10
CA VAL A 443 2.64 -26.44 11.49
C VAL A 443 2.06 -26.25 12.88
N ARG A 444 2.68 -25.40 13.71
CA ARG A 444 2.23 -25.15 15.08
C ARG A 444 2.51 -23.72 15.51
N THR A 445 1.57 -23.15 16.27
CA THR A 445 1.77 -21.92 17.04
C THR A 445 1.33 -22.10 18.49
N ARG A 446 1.95 -21.36 19.39
CA ARG A 446 1.49 -21.18 20.77
C ARG A 446 1.39 -19.68 21.04
N VAL A 447 0.24 -19.25 21.52
CA VAL A 447 -0.08 -17.85 21.76
C VAL A 447 -0.33 -17.68 23.25
N MET A 448 0.51 -16.89 23.90
CA MET A 448 0.41 -16.53 25.31
C MET A 448 -0.04 -15.08 25.43
N LEU A 449 -1.15 -14.85 26.11
CA LEU A 449 -1.79 -13.55 26.27
C LEU A 449 -1.67 -13.07 27.70
N GLN A 450 -1.50 -11.77 27.91
CA GLN A 450 -1.58 -11.20 29.26
C GLN A 450 -3.04 -11.12 29.77
N ARG A 451 -4.00 -10.90 28.87
CA ARG A 451 -5.40 -10.61 29.20
C ARG A 451 -6.36 -11.46 28.38
N GLU A 452 -7.46 -11.88 29.00
CA GLU A 452 -8.47 -12.73 28.36
C GLU A 452 -9.30 -11.97 27.32
N GLU A 453 -9.57 -10.68 27.55
CA GLU A 453 -10.33 -9.86 26.60
C GLU A 453 -9.64 -9.65 25.23
N ASP A 454 -8.33 -9.92 25.14
CA ASP A 454 -7.56 -9.77 23.91
C ASP A 454 -7.63 -10.99 22.97
N VAL A 455 -8.20 -12.11 23.44
CA VAL A 455 -8.20 -13.41 22.72
C VAL A 455 -8.76 -13.27 21.30
N GLU A 456 -9.89 -12.60 21.12
CA GLU A 456 -10.54 -12.47 19.80
C GLU A 456 -9.68 -11.62 18.85
N GLY A 457 -9.16 -10.49 19.32
CA GLY A 457 -8.34 -9.59 18.53
C GLY A 457 -7.04 -10.24 18.06
N VAL A 458 -6.33 -10.93 18.96
CA VAL A 458 -5.11 -11.66 18.64
C VAL A 458 -5.39 -12.86 17.75
N SER A 459 -6.47 -13.60 18.00
CA SER A 459 -6.89 -14.73 17.15
C SER A 459 -7.22 -14.27 15.74
N ALA A 460 -7.83 -13.09 15.57
CA ALA A 460 -8.10 -12.51 14.26
C ALA A 460 -6.81 -12.12 13.52
N ALA A 461 -5.82 -11.55 14.20
CA ALA A 461 -4.50 -11.24 13.61
C ALA A 461 -3.77 -12.52 13.16
N HIS A 462 -3.76 -13.54 14.02
CA HIS A 462 -3.21 -14.86 13.72
C HIS A 462 -3.96 -15.53 12.55
N GLY A 463 -5.29 -15.57 12.60
CA GLY A 463 -6.11 -16.16 11.54
C GLY A 463 -5.88 -15.48 10.19
N TRP A 464 -5.78 -14.15 10.15
CA TRP A 464 -5.52 -13.41 8.93
C TRP A 464 -4.21 -13.84 8.24
N ILE A 465 -3.09 -13.94 8.98
CA ILE A 465 -1.80 -14.25 8.36
C ILE A 465 -1.77 -15.65 7.72
N PHE A 466 -2.44 -16.62 8.34
CA PHE A 466 -2.46 -18.02 7.89
C PHE A 466 -3.57 -18.31 6.87
N ASN A 467 -4.76 -17.73 7.03
CA ASN A 467 -5.86 -17.86 6.06
C ASN A 467 -5.47 -17.30 4.70
N CYS A 468 -4.74 -16.17 4.65
CA CYS A 468 -4.22 -15.61 3.39
C CYS A 468 -3.26 -16.56 2.66
N ARG A 469 -2.76 -17.60 3.33
CA ARG A 469 -1.84 -18.62 2.79
C ARG A 469 -2.51 -19.99 2.64
N GLY A 470 -3.80 -20.11 2.95
CA GLY A 470 -4.54 -21.37 2.84
C GLY A 470 -4.07 -22.46 3.81
N ILE A 471 -3.54 -22.08 4.96
CA ILE A 471 -3.04 -23.03 5.98
C ILE A 471 -3.63 -22.77 7.36
N TRP A 472 -3.69 -23.83 8.18
CA TRP A 472 -4.20 -23.80 9.55
C TRP A 472 -3.24 -24.55 10.47
N PRO A 473 -2.24 -23.89 11.07
CA PRO A 473 -1.34 -24.55 12.01
C PRO A 473 -2.11 -25.02 13.25
N ALA A 474 -1.63 -26.10 13.88
CA ALA A 474 -2.08 -26.48 15.20
C ALA A 474 -1.84 -25.31 16.17
N ASN A 475 -2.87 -24.83 16.83
CA ASN A 475 -2.77 -23.65 17.69
C ASN A 475 -3.12 -24.00 19.15
N THR A 476 -2.37 -23.43 20.08
CA THR A 476 -2.75 -23.36 21.49
C THR A 476 -2.75 -21.89 21.90
N THR A 477 -3.88 -21.39 22.37
CA THR A 477 -4.00 -20.01 22.88
C THR A 477 -4.37 -20.06 24.36
N THR A 478 -3.60 -19.36 25.20
CA THR A 478 -3.80 -19.33 26.66
C THR A 478 -3.41 -17.98 27.23
N THR A 479 -3.89 -17.67 28.43
CA THR A 479 -3.38 -16.54 29.22
C THR A 479 -2.15 -16.97 30.03
N ALA A 480 -1.17 -16.07 30.21
CA ALA A 480 0.02 -16.26 31.03
C ALA A 480 0.55 -14.92 31.57
N GLY A 481 1.37 -14.97 32.63
CA GLY A 481 2.14 -13.80 33.04
C GLY A 481 3.29 -13.54 32.06
N LEU A 482 3.25 -12.41 31.36
CA LEU A 482 4.29 -12.00 30.41
C LEU A 482 5.31 -11.06 31.07
N ILE A 483 6.54 -11.04 30.55
CA ILE A 483 7.62 -10.20 31.07
C ILE A 483 7.50 -8.80 30.47
N GLY A 484 7.32 -7.80 31.34
CA GLY A 484 7.11 -6.40 30.95
C GLY A 484 5.62 -6.04 30.92
N ASP A 485 5.25 -4.94 31.57
CA ASP A 485 3.85 -4.51 31.71
C ASP A 485 3.24 -4.06 30.38
N GLU A 486 4.09 -3.71 29.41
CA GLU A 486 3.73 -3.28 28.07
C GLU A 486 3.50 -4.44 27.09
N VAL A 487 3.94 -5.65 27.42
CA VAL A 487 3.83 -6.82 26.53
C VAL A 487 2.51 -7.54 26.80
N LEU A 488 1.65 -7.55 25.79
CA LEU A 488 0.30 -8.11 25.86
C LEU A 488 0.19 -9.50 25.24
N VAL A 489 1.12 -9.85 24.33
CA VAL A 489 1.13 -11.12 23.61
C VAL A 489 2.55 -11.58 23.32
N GLU A 490 2.77 -12.89 23.47
CA GLU A 490 3.96 -13.59 23.04
C GLU A 490 3.58 -14.81 22.21
N ILE A 491 4.24 -15.01 21.06
CA ILE A 491 3.92 -16.07 20.12
C ILE A 491 5.15 -16.93 19.85
N GLU A 492 5.00 -18.24 19.96
CA GLU A 492 5.95 -19.24 19.48
C GLU A 492 5.44 -19.90 18.22
N ALA A 493 6.36 -20.36 17.37
CA ALA A 493 6.03 -21.09 16.16
C ALA A 493 7.00 -22.25 15.89
N GLU A 494 6.48 -23.30 15.27
CA GLU A 494 7.27 -24.39 14.70
C GLU A 494 6.88 -24.55 13.23
N ALA A 495 7.89 -24.62 12.36
CA ALA A 495 7.72 -24.84 10.94
C ALA A 495 8.47 -26.09 10.48
N VAL A 496 7.89 -26.78 9.50
CA VAL A 496 8.48 -27.96 8.84
C VAL A 496 8.66 -27.60 7.37
N VAL A 497 9.90 -27.31 6.96
CA VAL A 497 10.24 -26.88 5.60
C VAL A 497 9.74 -27.90 4.57
N GLY A 498 8.95 -27.43 3.60
CA GLY A 498 8.34 -28.25 2.56
C GLY A 498 6.93 -28.77 2.90
N SER A 499 6.36 -28.37 4.05
CA SER A 499 5.01 -28.79 4.48
C SER A 499 3.89 -27.87 4.02
N GLY A 500 4.19 -26.79 3.28
CA GLY A 500 3.20 -25.79 2.85
C GLY A 500 2.06 -26.30 1.94
N LYS A 501 2.11 -27.54 1.46
CA LYS A 501 0.97 -28.19 0.80
C LYS A 501 0.14 -28.94 1.84
N SER A 502 -1.05 -28.44 2.13
CA SER A 502 -1.98 -29.03 3.11
C SER A 502 -3.17 -29.73 2.44
N VAL A 503 -3.75 -30.71 3.13
CA VAL A 503 -5.04 -31.32 2.79
C VAL A 503 -5.93 -31.22 4.03
N VAL A 504 -7.12 -30.64 3.87
CA VAL A 504 -8.08 -30.52 4.97
C VAL A 504 -8.87 -31.82 5.07
N ALA A 505 -8.71 -32.53 6.20
CA ALA A 505 -9.60 -33.63 6.55
C ALA A 505 -10.89 -33.02 7.12
N ILE A 506 -11.99 -33.13 6.37
CA ILE A 506 -13.32 -32.70 6.84
C ILE A 506 -13.98 -33.92 7.50
N SER A 507 -14.56 -33.74 8.69
CA SER A 507 -15.42 -34.72 9.35
C SER A 507 -16.85 -34.64 8.85
#